data_AF-A0A832M357-F1
#
_entry.id   AF-A0A832M357-F1
#
_cell.length_a   1.000
_cell.length_b   1.000
_cell.length_c   1.000
_cell.angle_alpha   90.00
_cell.angle_beta   90.00
_cell.angle_gamma   90.00
#
_symmetry.space_group_name_H-M   'P 1'
#
loop_
_entity.id
_entity.type
_entity.pdbx_description
1 polymer ?
#
loop_
_entity_poly.entity_id
_entity_poly.type
_entity_poly.pdbx_seq_one_letter_code
_entity_poly.pdbx_strand_id
1 'polypeptide(L)'
;NNQSGIQFNVSHSNGRALYVIGRDRMVGVDLESYRPIADLEQLAKRFFSQTEYEVLTSLDASRKPDAFFHLWTCKEAYLKATGEGLIKLSTAELCFDTAQPFQIVGLQAQASQEWSLVQFQPFSNFVAAVAVQGSNLQLNLLAHQHERSDR
;
A
#
# COMPACT_ATOMS: atom_id res chain seq x y z
N ASN A 1 -27.49 -7.13 4.03
CA ASN A 1 -26.78 -7.72 2.88
C ASN A 1 -25.56 -8.46 3.36
N ASN A 2 -25.68 -9.78 3.48
CA ASN A 2 -24.66 -10.68 3.99
C ASN A 2 -23.76 -11.08 2.81
N GLN A 3 -22.71 -10.29 2.51
CA GLN A 3 -21.70 -10.72 1.53
C GLN A 3 -20.58 -11.47 2.28
N SER A 4 -20.94 -12.63 2.81
CA SER A 4 -19.97 -13.66 3.17
C SER A 4 -19.52 -14.36 1.88
N GLY A 5 -18.33 -14.01 1.38
CA GLY A 5 -17.81 -14.49 0.11
C GLY A 5 -16.31 -14.29 -0.01
N ILE A 6 -15.73 -14.90 -1.04
CA ILE A 6 -14.32 -14.68 -1.38
C ILE A 6 -14.20 -13.31 -2.05
N GLN A 7 -13.29 -12.49 -1.54
CA GLN A 7 -12.87 -11.22 -2.12
C GLN A 7 -11.43 -11.36 -2.59
N PHE A 8 -11.06 -10.72 -3.69
CA PHE A 8 -9.68 -10.71 -4.15
C PHE A 8 -9.31 -9.38 -4.80
N ASN A 9 -8.04 -9.06 -4.79
CA ASN A 9 -7.49 -7.89 -5.47
C ASN A 9 -6.11 -8.23 -6.04
N VAL A 10 -5.70 -7.50 -7.09
CA VAL A 10 -4.44 -7.71 -7.79
C VAL A 10 -3.72 -6.39 -7.97
N SER A 11 -2.40 -6.42 -7.83
CA SER A 11 -1.52 -5.36 -8.30
C SER A 11 -0.37 -5.96 -9.10
N HIS A 12 0.14 -5.19 -10.05
CA HIS A 12 1.27 -5.60 -10.86
C HIS A 12 2.20 -4.43 -11.12
N SER A 13 3.50 -4.69 -11.08
CA SER A 13 4.52 -3.70 -11.36
C SER A 13 5.76 -4.38 -11.92
N ASN A 14 6.36 -3.77 -12.94
CA ASN A 14 7.59 -4.24 -13.59
C ASN A 14 7.68 -5.77 -13.81
N GLY A 15 6.67 -6.35 -14.46
CA GLY A 15 6.62 -7.77 -14.80
C GLY A 15 6.31 -8.73 -13.64
N ARG A 16 6.00 -8.21 -12.44
CA ARG A 16 5.55 -8.97 -11.27
C ARG A 16 4.09 -8.69 -11.01
N ALA A 17 3.38 -9.69 -10.49
CA ALA A 17 2.02 -9.56 -10.01
C ALA A 17 1.92 -10.09 -8.58
N LEU A 18 1.03 -9.48 -7.81
CA LEU A 18 0.70 -9.85 -6.45
C LEU A 18 -0.82 -9.92 -6.33
N TYR A 19 -1.29 -11.00 -5.73
CA TYR A 19 -2.71 -11.26 -5.50
C TYR A 19 -2.96 -11.32 -3.99
N VAL A 20 -4.03 -10.70 -3.54
CA VAL A 20 -4.58 -10.94 -2.20
C VAL A 20 -5.94 -11.60 -2.35
N ILE A 21 -6.19 -12.61 -1.52
CA ILE A 21 -7.47 -13.31 -1.45
C ILE A 21 -7.91 -13.29 0.00
N GLY A 22 -9.08 -12.74 0.26
CA GLY A 22 -9.72 -12.64 1.56
C GLY A 22 -11.04 -13.41 1.58
N ARG A 23 -11.45 -13.84 2.77
CA ARG A 23 -12.77 -14.43 3.00
C ARG A 23 -13.53 -13.56 3.99
N ASP A 24 -14.76 -13.20 3.63
CA ASP A 24 -15.70 -12.44 4.47
C ASP A 24 -15.16 -11.07 4.93
N ARG A 25 -14.24 -10.49 4.16
CA ARG A 25 -13.64 -9.17 4.41
C ARG A 25 -13.15 -8.53 3.12
N MET A 26 -13.19 -7.21 3.06
CA MET A 26 -12.58 -6.46 1.96
C MET A 26 -11.05 -6.56 2.05
N VAL A 27 -10.42 -6.75 0.89
CA VAL A 27 -8.97 -6.83 0.76
C VAL A 27 -8.51 -6.04 -0.47
N GLY A 28 -7.37 -5.39 -0.33
CA GLY A 28 -6.72 -4.67 -1.42
C GLY A 28 -5.22 -4.83 -1.31
N VAL A 29 -4.54 -4.84 -2.45
CA VAL A 29 -3.10 -5.01 -2.51
C VAL A 29 -2.49 -4.02 -3.48
N ASP A 30 -1.32 -3.51 -3.11
CA ASP A 30 -0.51 -2.74 -4.03
C ASP A 30 0.94 -3.21 -4.04
N LEU A 31 1.58 -3.09 -5.20
CA LEU A 31 2.94 -3.54 -5.48
C LEU A 31 3.58 -2.49 -6.39
N GLU A 32 4.68 -1.91 -5.94
CA GLU A 32 5.42 -0.91 -6.72
C GLU A 32 6.90 -1.27 -6.77
N SER A 33 7.49 -1.21 -7.97
CA SER A 33 8.94 -1.24 -8.11
C SER A 33 9.53 0.14 -7.84
N TYR A 34 10.57 0.21 -7.01
CA TYR A 34 11.32 1.44 -6.81
C TYR A 34 11.85 1.96 -8.14
N ARG A 35 11.64 3.26 -8.36
CA ARG A 35 12.11 3.99 -9.54
C ARG A 35 12.31 5.46 -9.19
N PRO A 36 13.19 6.19 -9.90
CA PRO A 36 13.26 7.64 -9.78
C PRO A 36 11.91 8.29 -10.14
N ILE A 37 11.50 9.28 -9.35
CA ILE A 37 10.31 10.09 -9.60
C ILE A 37 10.76 11.55 -9.74
N ALA A 38 10.65 12.11 -10.94
CA ALA A 38 11.16 13.44 -11.27
C ALA A 38 10.53 14.56 -10.41
N ASP A 39 9.23 14.46 -10.13
CA ASP A 39 8.45 15.47 -9.37
C ASP A 39 7.81 14.87 -8.11
N LEU A 40 8.58 14.10 -7.33
CA LEU A 40 8.08 13.34 -6.18
C LEU A 40 7.27 14.21 -5.20
N GLU A 41 7.78 15.38 -4.86
CA GLU A 41 7.10 16.28 -3.92
C GLU A 41 5.79 16.85 -4.49
N GLN A 42 5.74 17.14 -5.80
CA GLN A 42 4.49 17.60 -6.43
C GLN A 42 3.43 16.49 -6.44
N LEU A 43 3.84 15.25 -6.70
CA LEU A 43 2.96 14.08 -6.61
C LEU A 43 2.47 13.89 -5.16
N ALA A 44 3.38 13.94 -4.19
CA ALA A 44 3.05 13.83 -2.77
C ALA A 44 2.04 14.92 -2.37
N LYS A 45 2.26 16.18 -2.76
CA LYS A 45 1.36 17.30 -2.48
C LYS A 45 -0.05 17.11 -3.05
N ARG A 46 -0.16 16.43 -4.19
CA ARG A 46 -1.45 16.20 -4.86
C ARG A 46 -2.26 15.07 -4.22
N PHE A 47 -1.60 14.04 -3.70
CA PHE A 47 -2.26 12.80 -3.31
C PHE A 47 -2.23 12.53 -1.80
N PHE A 48 -1.24 13.03 -1.07
CA PHE A 48 -1.14 12.82 0.37
C PHE A 48 -1.85 13.93 1.14
N SER A 49 -2.19 13.63 2.40
CA SER A 49 -2.69 14.63 3.34
C SER A 49 -1.60 15.69 3.57
N GLN A 50 -2.02 16.85 4.10
CA GLN A 50 -1.07 17.91 4.44
C GLN A 50 -0.01 17.40 5.43
N THR A 51 -0.42 16.64 6.46
CA THR A 51 0.48 16.05 7.47
C THR A 51 1.49 15.10 6.84
N GLU A 52 1.04 14.18 5.99
CA GLU A 52 1.90 13.20 5.31
C GLU A 52 2.89 13.88 4.37
N TYR A 53 2.44 14.90 3.63
CA TYR A 53 3.28 15.70 2.73
C TYR A 53 4.35 16.48 3.51
N GLU A 54 3.98 17.16 4.59
CA GLU A 54 4.92 17.91 5.44
C GLU A 54 5.98 17.00 6.04
N VAL A 55 5.59 15.84 6.56
CA VAL A 55 6.57 14.87 7.08
C VAL A 55 7.48 14.37 5.97
N LEU A 56 6.92 13.93 4.84
CA LEU A 56 7.72 13.43 3.71
C LEU A 56 8.74 14.47 3.24
N THR A 57 8.33 15.73 3.13
CA THR A 57 9.22 16.80 2.66
C THR A 57 10.26 17.23 3.69
N SER A 58 10.03 16.96 4.98
CA SER A 58 11.00 17.16 6.06
C SER A 58 12.12 16.12 6.12
N LEU A 59 11.93 14.95 5.51
CA LEU A 59 12.95 13.89 5.49
C LEU A 59 14.16 14.27 4.63
N ASP A 60 15.32 13.67 4.92
CA ASP A 60 16.49 13.77 4.06
C ASP A 60 16.18 13.30 2.64
N ALA A 61 16.79 13.94 1.63
CA ALA A 61 16.51 13.66 0.21
C ALA A 61 16.67 12.17 -0.17
N SER A 62 17.59 11.45 0.46
CA SER A 62 17.80 10.01 0.25
C SER A 62 16.68 9.13 0.79
N ARG A 63 15.87 9.65 1.72
CA ARG A 63 14.80 8.93 2.43
C ARG A 63 13.42 9.19 1.83
N LYS A 64 13.23 10.33 1.15
CA LYS A 64 11.94 10.72 0.55
C LYS A 64 11.36 9.67 -0.40
N PRO A 65 12.15 9.04 -1.31
CA PRO A 65 11.61 8.02 -2.22
C PRO A 65 11.02 6.83 -1.47
N ASP A 66 11.72 6.33 -0.46
CA ASP A 66 11.27 5.17 0.31
C ASP A 66 9.97 5.47 1.06
N ALA A 67 9.94 6.58 1.80
CA ALA A 67 8.73 7.04 2.50
C ALA A 67 7.56 7.28 1.55
N PHE A 68 7.82 7.87 0.37
CA PHE A 68 6.81 8.07 -0.67
C PHE A 68 6.17 6.75 -1.08
N PHE A 69 6.98 5.74 -1.43
CA PHE A 69 6.46 4.46 -1.91
C PHE A 69 5.72 3.68 -0.80
N HIS A 70 6.15 3.78 0.46
CA HIS A 70 5.40 3.25 1.60
C HIS A 70 4.02 3.91 1.78
N LEU A 71 3.97 5.25 1.78
CA LEU A 71 2.70 5.99 1.84
C LEU A 71 1.79 5.65 0.65
N TRP A 72 2.36 5.63 -0.56
CA TRP A 72 1.66 5.35 -1.80
C TRP A 72 1.03 3.96 -1.80
N THR A 73 1.83 2.92 -1.59
CA THR A 73 1.35 1.54 -1.63
C THR A 73 0.30 1.26 -0.57
N CYS A 74 0.45 1.78 0.66
CA CYS A 74 -0.56 1.62 1.71
C CYS A 74 -1.90 2.27 1.33
N LYS A 75 -1.88 3.49 0.78
CA LYS A 75 -3.11 4.16 0.36
C LYS A 75 -3.75 3.48 -0.85
N GLU A 76 -2.97 3.11 -1.86
CA GLU A 76 -3.49 2.38 -3.02
C GLU A 76 -4.10 1.04 -2.61
N ALA A 77 -3.45 0.30 -1.70
CA ALA A 77 -4.00 -0.95 -1.18
C ALA A 77 -5.33 -0.71 -0.46
N TYR A 78 -5.44 0.33 0.36
CA TYR A 78 -6.69 0.71 1.03
C TYR A 78 -7.80 1.07 0.03
N LEU A 79 -7.51 1.94 -0.94
CA LEU A 79 -8.45 2.36 -1.97
C LEU A 79 -8.94 1.19 -2.84
N LYS A 80 -8.03 0.30 -3.20
CA LYS A 80 -8.36 -0.94 -3.92
C LYS A 80 -9.26 -1.86 -3.11
N ALA A 81 -9.13 -1.87 -1.78
CA ALA A 81 -9.98 -2.66 -0.90
C ALA A 81 -11.39 -2.07 -0.77
N THR A 82 -11.51 -0.74 -0.67
CA THR A 82 -12.80 -0.05 -0.52
C THR A 82 -13.52 0.16 -1.85
N GLY A 83 -12.83 0.02 -2.98
CA GLY A 83 -13.34 0.38 -4.31
C GLY A 83 -13.43 1.89 -4.52
N GLU A 84 -12.82 2.68 -3.64
CA GLU A 84 -12.77 4.13 -3.74
C GLU A 84 -11.63 4.50 -4.70
N GLY A 85 -11.93 5.15 -5.83
CA GLY A 85 -10.90 5.58 -6.77
C GLY A 85 -9.94 6.61 -6.16
N LEU A 86 -8.84 6.89 -6.88
CA LEU A 86 -7.75 7.82 -6.51
C LEU A 86 -8.17 9.20 -5.98
N ILE A 87 -9.38 9.65 -6.31
CA ILE A 87 -9.93 10.95 -5.88
C ILE A 87 -10.04 11.04 -4.35
N LYS A 88 -10.05 9.91 -3.63
CA LYS A 88 -10.16 9.83 -2.16
C LYS A 88 -8.84 9.55 -1.43
N LEU A 89 -7.70 9.65 -2.11
CA LEU A 89 -6.37 9.42 -1.50
C LEU A 89 -6.10 10.28 -0.25
N SER A 90 -6.65 11.50 -0.19
CA SER A 90 -6.46 12.44 0.92
C SER A 90 -7.43 12.25 2.10
N THR A 91 -8.47 11.42 1.97
CA THR A 91 -9.48 11.23 3.04
C THR A 91 -9.12 10.14 4.05
N ALA A 92 -8.05 9.40 3.77
CA ALA A 92 -7.51 8.32 4.58
C ALA A 92 -6.11 8.75 5.06
N GLU A 93 -5.97 9.06 6.35
CA GLU A 93 -4.71 9.57 6.90
C GLU A 93 -3.91 8.42 7.53
N LEU A 94 -2.69 8.22 7.05
CA LEU A 94 -1.80 7.20 7.56
C LEU A 94 -1.10 7.70 8.83
N CYS A 95 -1.02 6.84 9.83
CA CYS A 95 -0.10 7.01 10.95
C CYS A 95 1.21 6.31 10.60
N PHE A 96 2.34 6.95 10.87
CA PHE A 96 3.65 6.42 10.51
C PHE A 96 4.71 6.74 11.56
N ASP A 97 5.72 5.89 11.61
CA ASP A 97 6.98 6.10 12.33
C ASP A 97 8.04 6.56 11.33
N THR A 98 8.68 7.69 11.65
CA THR A 98 9.75 8.30 10.84
C THR A 98 11.13 7.79 11.23
N ALA A 99 11.23 6.82 12.15
CA ALA A 99 12.45 6.08 12.44
C ALA A 99 12.99 5.34 11.20
N GLN A 100 14.09 4.64 11.39
CA GLN A 100 14.70 3.80 10.35
C GLN A 100 14.47 2.32 10.69
N PRO A 101 13.77 1.56 9.82
CA PRO A 101 13.14 1.98 8.55
C PRO A 101 11.87 2.82 8.74
N PHE A 102 11.47 3.58 7.71
CA PHE A 102 10.16 4.28 7.71
C PHE A 102 9.04 3.25 7.70
N GLN A 103 8.02 3.43 8.54
CA GLN A 103 6.95 2.43 8.66
C GLN A 103 5.58 3.08 8.82
N ILE A 104 4.59 2.59 8.08
CA ILE A 104 3.18 2.87 8.38
C ILE A 104 2.75 2.02 9.59
N VAL A 105 2.23 2.66 10.64
CA VAL A 105 1.81 1.99 11.88
C VAL A 105 0.29 1.93 12.03
N GLY A 106 -0.46 2.66 11.19
CA GLY A 106 -1.90 2.64 11.24
C GLY A 106 -2.56 3.46 10.12
N LEU A 107 -3.88 3.38 10.09
CA LEU A 107 -4.73 4.14 9.18
C LEU A 107 -5.90 4.73 9.96
N GLN A 108 -6.04 6.05 9.88
CA GLN A 108 -7.20 6.79 10.33
C GLN A 108 -8.09 7.10 9.12
N ALA A 109 -9.12 6.28 8.93
CA ALA A 109 -10.14 6.52 7.92
C ALA A 109 -11.41 7.06 8.59
N GLN A 110 -12.16 7.92 7.89
CA GLN A 110 -13.45 8.44 8.36
C GLN A 110 -14.54 7.35 8.47
N ALA A 111 -14.27 6.15 7.95
CA ALA A 111 -15.18 5.02 8.02
C ALA A 111 -15.25 4.45 9.45
N SER A 112 -16.43 3.98 9.86
CA SER A 112 -16.65 3.27 11.13
C SER A 112 -16.00 1.88 11.18
N GLN A 113 -15.24 1.52 10.16
CA GLN A 113 -14.65 0.20 9.97
C GLN A 113 -13.17 0.25 10.33
N GLU A 114 -12.72 -0.72 11.13
CA GLU A 114 -11.30 -0.91 11.40
C GLU A 114 -10.58 -1.43 10.15
N TRP A 115 -9.32 -1.04 9.99
CA TRP A 115 -8.46 -1.48 8.90
C TRP A 115 -7.09 -1.87 9.43
N SER A 116 -6.57 -2.97 8.89
CA SER A 116 -5.20 -3.41 9.13
C SER A 116 -4.38 -3.23 7.86
N LEU A 117 -3.20 -2.63 7.99
CA LEU A 117 -2.22 -2.48 6.91
C LEU A 117 -1.02 -3.37 7.18
N VAL A 118 -0.59 -4.12 6.16
CA VAL A 118 0.61 -4.95 6.23
C VAL A 118 1.55 -4.56 5.11
N GLN A 119 2.71 -4.05 5.50
CA GLN A 119 3.79 -3.67 4.59
C GLN A 119 4.81 -4.79 4.50
N PHE A 120 5.32 -5.04 3.31
CA PHE A 120 6.36 -6.03 3.10
C PHE A 120 7.08 -5.79 1.79
N GLN A 121 8.25 -6.41 1.66
CA GLN A 121 9.11 -6.32 0.50
C GLN A 121 9.19 -7.72 -0.16
N PRO A 122 8.33 -8.02 -1.16
CA PRO A 122 8.31 -9.35 -1.77
C PRO A 122 9.54 -9.64 -2.64
N PHE A 123 10.21 -8.59 -3.13
CA PHE A 123 11.41 -8.67 -3.96
C PHE A 123 12.35 -7.50 -3.63
N SER A 124 13.65 -7.63 -3.89
CA SER A 124 14.68 -6.65 -3.46
C SER A 124 14.47 -5.21 -3.92
N ASN A 125 13.73 -4.96 -5.01
CA ASN A 125 13.46 -3.63 -5.57
C ASN A 125 11.98 -3.25 -5.57
N PHE A 126 11.19 -3.85 -4.68
CA PHE A 126 9.75 -3.63 -4.63
C PHE A 126 9.29 -3.36 -3.21
N VAL A 127 8.27 -2.52 -3.09
CA VAL A 127 7.48 -2.41 -1.86
C VAL A 127 6.06 -2.83 -2.15
N ALA A 128 5.42 -3.46 -1.17
CA ALA A 128 4.03 -3.85 -1.26
C ALA A 128 3.30 -3.55 0.04
N ALA A 129 2.00 -3.33 -0.09
CA ALA A 129 1.11 -3.23 1.03
C ALA A 129 -0.16 -4.05 0.78
N VAL A 130 -0.68 -4.66 1.84
CA VAL A 130 -2.04 -5.23 1.87
C VAL A 130 -2.87 -4.40 2.84
N ALA A 131 -4.06 -4.00 2.39
CA ALA A 131 -5.11 -3.48 3.26
C ALA A 131 -6.19 -4.53 3.46
N VAL A 132 -6.59 -4.73 4.70
CA VAL A 132 -7.60 -5.71 5.08
C VAL A 132 -8.60 -5.08 6.03
N GLN A 133 -9.89 -5.26 5.75
CA GLN A 133 -10.95 -4.82 6.66
C GLN A 133 -10.94 -5.66 7.95
N GLY A 134 -10.96 -4.99 9.09
CA GLY A 134 -10.93 -5.56 10.43
C GLY A 134 -9.52 -5.77 10.99
N SER A 135 -9.47 -6.37 12.17
CA SER A 135 -8.27 -6.69 12.94
C SER A 135 -8.02 -8.22 12.97
N ASN A 136 -7.00 -8.67 13.71
CA ASN A 136 -6.61 -10.08 13.88
C ASN A 136 -6.35 -10.82 12.56
N LEU A 137 -5.31 -10.38 11.86
CA LEU A 137 -4.92 -10.95 10.57
C LEU A 137 -4.14 -12.26 10.74
N GLN A 138 -4.52 -13.26 9.94
CA GLN A 138 -3.63 -14.36 9.57
C GLN A 138 -3.30 -14.20 8.09
N LEU A 139 -2.04 -13.91 7.79
CA LEU A 139 -1.55 -13.75 6.42
C LEU A 139 -0.58 -14.88 6.09
N ASN A 140 -0.85 -15.57 4.99
CA ASN A 140 0.05 -16.57 4.42
C ASN A 140 0.57 -16.03 3.09
N LEU A 141 1.88 -15.78 3.02
CA LEU A 141 2.52 -15.34 1.79
C LEU A 141 3.00 -16.56 1.01
N LEU A 142 2.50 -16.71 -0.21
CA LEU A 142 2.94 -17.75 -1.15
C LEU A 142 3.63 -17.08 -2.33
N ALA A 143 4.84 -17.50 -2.64
CA ALA A 143 5.60 -17.01 -3.79
C ALA A 143 5.69 -18.11 -4.84
N HIS A 144 5.39 -17.77 -6.10
CA HIS A 144 5.62 -18.63 -7.24
C HIS A 144 6.56 -17.92 -8.22
N GLN A 145 7.62 -18.61 -8.64
CA GLN A 145 8.54 -18.13 -9.66
C GLN A 145 8.32 -18.97 -10.92
N HIS A 146 7.91 -18.31 -12.00
CA HIS A 146 7.84 -18.97 -13.30
C HIS A 146 9.19 -18.75 -14.00
N GLU A 147 10.03 -19.78 -14.04
CA GLU A 147 11.20 -19.77 -14.91
C GLU A 147 10.69 -19.79 -16.36
N ARG A 148 10.98 -18.75 -17.13
CA ARG A 148 10.90 -18.86 -18.58
C ARG A 148 12.13 -19.65 -19.00
N SER A 149 11.92 -20.92 -19.35
CA SER A 149 12.88 -21.66 -20.17
C SER A 149 12.89 -20.98 -21.54
N ASP A 150 13.93 -20.20 -21.79
CA ASP A 150 14.22 -19.70 -23.12
C ASP A 150 14.42 -20.91 -24.05
N ARG A 151 13.57 -20.99 -25.08
CA ARG A 151 13.76 -21.85 -26.25
C ARG A 151 14.24 -20.99 -27.41
#